data_AF-A0A9W6UIM6-F1
#
_entry.id   AF-A0A9W6UIM6-F1
#
_cell.length_a   1.000
_cell.length_b   1.000
_cell.length_c   1.000
_cell.angle_alpha   90.00
_cell.angle_beta   90.00
_cell.angle_gamma   90.00
#
_symmetry.space_group_name_H-M   'P 1'
#
loop_
_entity.id
_entity.type
_entity.pdbx_description
1 polymer ?
#
loop_
_entity_poly.entity_id
_entity_poly.type
_entity_poly.pdbx_seq_one_letter_code
_entity_poly.pdbx_strand_id
1 'polypeptide(L)'
;MTSPALSPEAKAALLELRQWRRTRPVETASAEERARSLDQVVDICTRLARYGPPAVQEQVRAEAERHRREARALREEATLPDT
;
A
#
# COMPACT_ATOMS: atom_id res chain seq x y z
N MET A 1 1.64 32.25 -5.05
CA MET A 1 2.35 31.10 -4.46
C MET A 1 1.91 29.85 -5.21
N THR A 2 2.76 29.30 -6.07
CA THR A 2 2.44 28.12 -6.88
C THR A 2 2.55 26.90 -5.97
N SER A 3 1.44 26.19 -5.71
CA SER A 3 1.51 24.86 -5.08
C SER A 3 2.52 24.00 -5.86
N PRO A 4 3.44 23.28 -5.21
CA PRO A 4 4.32 22.37 -5.93
C PRO A 4 3.42 21.34 -6.61
N ALA A 5 3.33 21.42 -7.93
CA ALA A 5 2.58 20.47 -8.71
C ALA A 5 3.21 19.09 -8.47
N LEU A 6 2.39 18.14 -8.00
CA LEU A 6 2.81 16.75 -7.85
C LEU A 6 3.46 16.27 -9.16
N SER A 7 4.58 15.55 -9.04
CA SER A 7 5.20 14.86 -10.17
C SER A 7 4.18 13.93 -10.85
N PRO A 8 4.28 13.72 -12.18
CA PRO A 8 3.43 12.76 -12.89
C PRO A 8 3.40 11.38 -12.22
N GLU A 9 4.54 10.93 -11.71
CA GLU A 9 4.71 9.65 -11.01
C GLU A 9 3.96 9.61 -9.68
N ALA A 10 3.99 10.71 -8.91
CA ALA A 10 3.23 10.83 -7.67
C ALA A 10 1.72 10.89 -7.94
N LYS A 11 1.30 11.57 -9.00
CA LYS A 11 -0.12 11.59 -9.41
C LYS A 11 -0.60 10.19 -9.78
N ALA A 12 0.17 9.46 -10.59
CA ALA A 12 -0.14 8.09 -10.95
C ALA A 12 -0.23 7.18 -9.72
N ALA A 13 0.75 7.23 -8.82
CA ALA A 13 0.74 6.42 -7.60
C ALA A 13 -0.43 6.77 -6.66
N LEU A 14 -0.86 8.04 -6.58
CA LEU A 14 -2.05 8.42 -5.81
C LEU A 14 -3.34 7.84 -6.43
N LEU A 15 -3.43 7.76 -7.76
CA LEU A 15 -4.57 7.16 -8.44
C LEU A 15 -4.62 5.66 -8.20
N GLU A 16 -3.48 4.97 -8.31
CA GLU A 16 -3.35 3.54 -7.98
C GLU A 16 -3.75 3.27 -6.53
N LEU A 17 -3.29 4.10 -5.57
CA LEU A 17 -3.66 3.97 -4.15
C LEU A 17 -5.17 4.14 -3.95
N ARG A 18 -5.79 5.13 -4.60
CA ARG A 18 -7.24 5.33 -4.55
C ARG A 18 -8.00 4.17 -5.15
N GLN A 19 -7.53 3.63 -6.26
CA GLN A 19 -8.14 2.47 -6.90
C GLN A 19 -8.04 1.24 -5.99
N TRP A 20 -6.85 0.97 -5.45
CA TRP A 20 -6.63 -0.10 -4.47
C TRP A 20 -7.56 0.03 -3.27
N ARG A 21 -7.76 1.23 -2.72
CA ARG A 21 -8.70 1.44 -1.60
C ARG A 21 -10.15 1.12 -1.97
N ARG A 22 -10.55 1.30 -3.23
CA ARG A 22 -11.89 0.93 -3.71
C ARG A 22 -12.04 -0.56 -3.97
N THR A 23 -10.97 -1.20 -4.44
CA THR A 23 -10.93 -2.62 -4.77
C THR A 23 -10.25 -3.46 -3.69
N ARG A 24 -10.08 -2.91 -2.48
CA ARG A 24 -9.34 -3.56 -1.40
C ARG A 24 -9.92 -4.96 -1.23
N PRO A 25 -9.10 -6.00 -1.18
CA PRO A 25 -9.59 -7.36 -1.05
C PRO A 25 -10.51 -7.42 0.17
N VAL A 26 -11.72 -7.88 -0.09
CA VAL A 26 -12.74 -8.13 0.93
C VAL A 26 -12.25 -9.22 1.88
N GLU A 27 -12.80 -9.26 3.09
CA GLU A 27 -12.45 -10.25 4.11
C GLU A 27 -12.60 -11.71 3.64
N THR A 28 -13.35 -11.93 2.55
CA THR A 28 -13.56 -13.25 1.93
C THR A 28 -12.41 -13.73 1.03
N ALA A 29 -11.41 -12.89 0.74
CA ALA A 29 -10.23 -13.31 -0.02
C ALA A 29 -9.28 -14.15 0.84
N SER A 30 -8.55 -15.08 0.21
CA SER A 30 -7.57 -15.90 0.94
C SER A 30 -6.48 -15.03 1.59
N ALA A 31 -5.89 -15.51 2.68
CA ALA A 31 -4.82 -14.79 3.38
C ALA A 31 -3.64 -14.46 2.43
N GLU A 32 -3.32 -15.35 1.48
CA GLU A 32 -2.30 -15.09 0.46
C GLU A 32 -2.70 -14.00 -0.55
N GLU A 33 -3.94 -13.98 -1.03
CA GLU A 33 -4.43 -12.92 -1.92
C GLU A 33 -4.45 -11.56 -1.21
N ARG A 34 -4.86 -11.53 0.05
CA ARG A 34 -4.82 -10.34 0.89
C ARG A 34 -3.38 -9.85 1.09
N ALA A 35 -2.43 -10.76 1.33
CA ALA A 35 -1.02 -10.44 1.45
C ALA A 35 -0.46 -9.85 0.14
N ARG A 36 -0.73 -10.46 -1.01
CA ARG A 36 -0.29 -9.94 -2.33
C ARG A 36 -0.84 -8.56 -2.62
N SER A 37 -2.10 -8.32 -2.27
CA SER A 37 -2.72 -7.01 -2.43
C SER A 37 -2.08 -5.94 -1.53
N LEU A 38 -1.67 -6.32 -0.31
CA LEU A 38 -0.94 -5.43 0.58
C LEU A 38 0.48 -5.15 0.08
N ASP A 39 1.18 -6.12 -0.51
CA ASP A 39 2.48 -5.84 -1.15
C ASP A 39 2.33 -4.83 -2.30
N GLN A 40 1.25 -4.94 -3.07
CA GLN A 40 0.96 -3.98 -4.14
C GLN A 40 0.78 -2.55 -3.58
N VAL A 41 0.07 -2.38 -2.46
CA VAL A 41 -0.08 -1.05 -1.86
C VAL A 41 1.22 -0.52 -1.25
N VAL A 42 2.06 -1.41 -0.72
CA VAL A 42 3.41 -1.05 -0.23
C VAL A 42 4.28 -0.47 -1.35
N ASP A 43 4.23 -1.05 -2.55
CA ASP A 43 4.96 -0.53 -3.71
C ASP A 43 4.45 0.84 -4.13
N ILE A 44 3.13 1.03 -4.14
CA ILE A 44 2.49 2.32 -4.44
C ILE A 44 2.93 3.37 -3.40
N CYS A 45 2.87 3.05 -2.11
CA CYS A 45 3.30 3.93 -1.02
C CYS A 45 4.80 4.24 -1.11
N THR A 46 5.64 3.28 -1.51
CA THR A 46 7.08 3.50 -1.72
C THR A 46 7.36 4.48 -2.86
N ARG A 47 6.60 4.38 -3.96
CA ARG A 47 6.65 5.36 -5.05
C ARG A 47 6.21 6.74 -4.57
N LEU A 48 5.16 6.84 -3.77
CA LEU A 48 4.74 8.11 -3.17
C LEU A 48 5.78 8.69 -2.21
N ALA A 49 6.48 7.84 -1.44
CA ALA A 49 7.56 8.27 -0.57
C ALA A 49 8.76 8.86 -1.34
N ARG A 50 8.95 8.42 -2.59
CA ARG A 50 10.07 8.84 -3.45
C ARG A 50 9.74 10.06 -4.31
N TYR A 51 8.54 10.11 -4.87
CA TYR A 51 8.15 11.11 -5.87
C TYR A 51 7.12 12.12 -5.36
N GLY A 52 6.48 11.82 -4.23
CA GLY A 52 5.47 12.66 -3.60
C GLY A 52 6.09 13.82 -2.80
N PRO A 53 5.26 14.80 -2.43
CA PRO A 53 5.68 15.98 -1.70
C PRO A 53 6.02 15.60 -0.25
N PRO A 54 6.90 16.36 0.43
CA PRO A 54 7.37 16.04 1.78
C PRO A 54 6.24 15.75 2.77
N ALA A 55 5.14 16.53 2.70
CA ALA A 55 3.96 16.37 3.54
C ALA A 55 3.27 15.00 3.43
N VAL A 56 3.44 14.30 2.30
CA VAL A 56 2.85 12.98 2.03
C VAL A 56 3.87 11.87 2.30
N GLN A 57 5.17 12.14 2.19
CA GLN A 57 6.23 11.12 2.31
C GLN A 57 6.23 10.40 3.66
N GLU A 58 6.06 11.13 4.76
CA GLU A 58 6.07 10.52 6.09
C GLU A 58 4.84 9.65 6.33
N GLN A 59 3.65 10.14 5.92
CA GLN A 59 2.40 9.39 6.02
C GLN A 59 2.45 8.09 5.22
N VAL A 60 2.92 8.14 3.96
CA VAL A 60 2.98 6.95 3.10
C VAL A 60 4.11 5.99 3.50
N ARG A 61 5.19 6.46 4.13
CA ARG A 61 6.19 5.57 4.74
C ARG A 61 5.62 4.77 5.90
N ALA A 62 4.87 5.43 6.79
CA ALA A 62 4.18 4.75 7.88
C ALA A 62 3.11 3.78 7.37
N GLU A 63 2.35 4.17 6.34
CA GLU A 63 1.35 3.33 5.68
C GLU A 63 1.99 2.09 5.03
N ALA A 64 3.11 2.26 4.31
CA ALA A 64 3.87 1.15 3.73
C ALA A 64 4.35 0.16 4.82
N GLU A 65 4.93 0.66 5.91
CA GLU A 65 5.41 -0.19 7.00
C GLU A 65 4.26 -0.97 7.67
N ARG A 66 3.12 -0.31 7.90
CA ARG A 66 1.92 -0.96 8.42
C ARG A 66 1.46 -2.10 7.51
N HIS A 67 1.36 -1.85 6.20
CA HIS A 67 0.91 -2.85 5.25
C HIS A 67 1.91 -4.00 5.06
N ARG A 68 3.22 -3.75 5.17
CA ARG A 68 4.23 -4.82 5.20
C ARG A 68 4.05 -5.77 6.37
N ARG A 69 3.77 -5.23 7.56
CA ARG A 69 3.50 -6.05 8.76
C ARG A 69 2.22 -6.86 8.60
N GLU A 70 1.17 -6.25 8.06
CA GLU A 70 -0.11 -6.93 7.79
C GLU A 70 0.06 -8.05 6.75
N ALA A 71 0.81 -7.82 5.67
CA ALA A 71 1.10 -8.83 4.65
C ALA A 71 1.92 -9.99 5.21
N ARG A 72 2.89 -9.71 6.09
CA ARG A 72 3.67 -10.74 6.79
C ARG A 72 2.77 -11.58 7.70
N ALA A 73 1.94 -10.94 8.52
CA ALA A 73 1.02 -11.64 9.42
C ALA A 73 0.05 -12.56 8.65
N LEU A 74 -0.49 -12.10 7.52
CA LEU A 74 -1.36 -12.91 6.67
C LEU A 74 -0.64 -14.10 6.03
N ARG A 75 0.63 -13.95 5.66
CA ARG A 75 1.45 -15.06 5.18
C ARG A 75 1.72 -16.07 6.28
N GLU A 76 2.00 -15.60 7.50
CA GLU A 76 2.18 -16.45 8.67
C GLU A 76 0.91 -17.25 8.97
N GLU A 77 -0.25 -16.60 8.97
CA GLU A 77 -1.57 -17.24 9.11
C GLU A 77 -1.82 -18.30 8.02
N ALA A 78 -1.52 -18.00 6.75
CA ALA A 78 -1.65 -18.94 5.65
C ALA A 78 -0.74 -20.19 5.76
N THR A 79 0.35 -20.08 6.52
CA THR A 79 1.32 -21.17 6.73
C THR A 79 1.08 -21.96 8.02
N LEU A 80 0.17 -21.52 8.89
CA LEU A 80 -0.19 -22.28 10.08
C LEU A 80 -1.03 -23.49 9.63
N PRO A 81 -0.60 -24.73 9.93
CA PRO A 81 -1.47 -25.88 9.71
C PRO A 81 -2.71 -25.74 10.60
N ASP A 82 -3.89 -26.00 10.04
CA ASP A 82 -5.14 -26.17 10.78
C ASP A 82 -4.88 -27.14 11.95
N THR A 83 -4.75 -26.60 13.17
CA THR A 83 -4.67 -27.37 14.42
C THR A 83 -6.05 -27.57 15.02
#